data_AF-A0A2D4K7V6-F1
#
_entry.id   AF-A0A2D4K7V6-F1
#
_cell.length_a   1.000
_cell.length_b   1.000
_cell.length_c   1.000
_cell.angle_alpha   90.00
_cell.angle_beta   90.00
_cell.angle_gamma   90.00
#
_symmetry.space_group_name_H-M   'P 1'
#
loop_
_entity.id
_entity.type
_entity.pdbx_description
1 polymer ?
#
loop_
_entity_poly.entity_id
_entity_poly.type
_entity_poly.pdbx_seq_one_letter_code
_entity_poly.pdbx_strand_id
1 'polypeptide(L)'
;MVITALPEPYWIVLHERIVSVINSPSLTSETEWVGYPFQLFDFTACHQSYSEMCCSYTLALAHAVWHHSSIGQLSLIPKFLTEVLIPIVKTEFQLLYVYHLVGPFLQRFQQERTRCMLEIGVAFYEMLLEVDQCNMHLSYMDPICDFLYHVKYMFTGDSVKDQVEKIICNLRPALKLRLRFIHISKMEAASVPQQSISNISPAPQPSQVPVNVA
;
A
#
# COMPACT_ATOMS: atom_id res chain seq x y z
N MET A 1 17.76 3.54 21.57
CA MET A 1 16.41 3.72 22.12
C MET A 1 16.16 2.63 23.17
N VAL A 2 15.58 2.95 24.34
CA VAL A 2 15.64 2.08 25.54
C VAL A 2 14.79 0.81 25.39
N ILE A 3 13.54 0.92 24.95
CA ILE A 3 12.57 -0.19 24.99
C ILE A 3 12.93 -1.36 24.07
N THR A 4 13.59 -1.13 22.92
CA THR A 4 14.01 -2.21 21.99
C THR A 4 15.21 -3.01 22.46
N ALA A 5 15.98 -2.49 23.43
CA ALA A 5 17.09 -3.21 24.04
C ALA A 5 16.64 -4.09 25.22
N LEU A 6 15.39 -3.95 25.67
CA LEU A 6 14.81 -4.75 26.74
C LEU A 6 14.27 -6.09 26.22
N PRO A 7 14.09 -7.10 27.09
CA PRO A 7 13.45 -8.35 26.74
C PRO A 7 12.03 -8.19 26.17
N GLU A 8 11.55 -9.21 25.46
CA GLU A 8 10.24 -9.23 24.78
C GLU A 8 9.06 -8.68 25.57
N PRO A 9 8.86 -9.02 26.86
CA PRO A 9 7.74 -8.50 27.64
C PRO A 9 7.66 -6.96 27.72
N TYR A 10 8.76 -6.25 27.50
CA TYR A 10 8.79 -4.79 27.59
C TYR A 10 8.35 -4.09 26.30
N TRP A 11 8.72 -4.61 25.12
CA TRP A 11 8.38 -3.96 23.85
C TRP A 11 7.12 -4.55 23.20
N ILE A 12 6.69 -5.77 23.59
CA ILE A 12 5.48 -6.39 23.04
C ILE A 12 4.21 -5.62 23.39
N VAL A 13 4.21 -4.86 24.50
CA VAL A 13 3.09 -3.99 24.93
C VAL A 13 2.74 -2.92 23.90
N LEU A 14 3.64 -2.62 22.96
CA LEU A 14 3.34 -1.75 21.83
C LEU A 14 2.22 -2.34 20.95
N HIS A 15 2.18 -3.66 20.77
CA HIS A 15 1.11 -4.32 20.02
C HIS A 15 -0.24 -4.14 20.71
N GLU A 16 -0.29 -4.28 22.04
CA GLU A 16 -1.50 -4.03 22.83
C GLU A 16 -1.96 -2.57 22.69
N ARG A 17 -1.02 -1.63 22.69
CA ARG A 17 -1.33 -0.22 22.50
C ARG A 17 -1.87 0.07 21.10
N ILE A 18 -1.31 -0.53 20.05
CA ILE A 18 -1.83 -0.44 18.69
C ILE A 18 -3.26 -0.99 18.63
N VAL A 19 -3.52 -2.16 19.22
CA VAL A 19 -4.88 -2.76 19.27
C VAL A 19 -5.87 -1.83 19.99
N SER A 20 -5.45 -1.21 21.09
CA SER A 20 -6.28 -0.21 21.80
C SER A 20 -6.62 0.99 20.91
N VAL A 21 -5.70 1.44 20.05
CA VAL A 21 -5.95 2.53 19.11
C VAL A 21 -6.84 2.09 17.95
N ILE A 22 -6.62 0.91 17.39
CA ILE A 22 -7.47 0.34 16.33
C ILE A 22 -8.93 0.27 16.78
N ASN A 23 -9.18 -0.09 18.03
CA ASN A 23 -10.53 -0.15 18.61
C ASN A 23 -11.04 1.20 19.16
N SER A 24 -10.31 2.30 18.94
CA SER A 24 -10.74 3.60 19.44
C SER A 24 -11.85 4.22 18.58
N PRO A 25 -12.74 5.05 19.17
CA PRO A 25 -13.80 5.73 18.44
C PRO A 25 -13.31 6.55 17.24
N SER A 26 -12.07 7.05 17.29
CA SER A 26 -11.46 7.80 16.20
C SER A 26 -11.27 6.98 14.93
N LEU A 27 -11.12 5.66 15.04
CA LEU A 27 -10.97 4.76 13.90
C LEU A 27 -12.23 3.93 13.64
N THR A 28 -13.09 3.71 14.63
CA THR A 28 -14.32 2.91 14.46
C THR A 28 -15.56 3.72 14.10
N SER A 29 -15.59 5.03 14.36
CA SER A 29 -16.74 5.87 14.05
C SER A 29 -16.85 6.14 12.55
N GLU A 30 -18.05 5.96 11.99
CA GLU A 30 -18.39 6.31 10.60
C GLU A 30 -18.63 7.82 10.39
N THR A 31 -18.35 8.67 11.37
CA THR A 31 -18.48 10.12 11.21
C THR A 31 -17.64 10.60 10.04
N GLU A 32 -18.31 11.09 8.98
CA GLU A 32 -17.69 11.76 7.86
C GLU A 32 -16.80 12.89 8.38
N TRP A 33 -15.49 12.68 8.31
CA TRP A 33 -14.53 13.71 8.67
C TRP A 33 -14.58 14.81 7.62
N VAL A 34 -14.89 16.04 8.05
CA VAL A 34 -14.81 17.23 7.20
C VAL A 34 -13.33 17.62 7.08
N GLY A 35 -12.60 16.97 6.15
CA GLY A 35 -11.18 17.25 5.92
C GLY A 35 -10.40 16.07 5.31
N TYR A 36 -9.09 16.25 5.16
CA TYR A 36 -8.19 15.18 4.70
C TYR A 36 -7.93 14.22 5.87
N PRO A 37 -8.43 12.97 5.83
CA PRO A 37 -8.44 12.08 6.99
C PRO A 37 -7.03 11.71 7.48
N PHE A 38 -6.03 11.83 6.62
CA PHE A 38 -4.64 11.53 6.94
C PHE A 38 -4.02 12.54 7.92
N GLN A 39 -4.67 13.68 8.17
CA GLN A 39 -4.29 14.55 9.29
C GLN A 39 -4.36 13.81 10.64
N LEU A 40 -5.24 12.81 10.77
CA LEU A 40 -5.30 11.92 11.95
C LEU A 40 -4.00 11.15 12.19
N PHE A 41 -3.19 10.97 11.14
CA PHE A 41 -1.94 10.22 11.17
C PHE A 41 -0.72 11.15 11.19
N ASP A 42 -0.91 12.45 10.99
CA ASP A 42 0.16 13.44 11.04
C ASP A 42 0.36 13.95 12.48
N PHE A 43 1.38 13.40 13.13
CA PHE A 43 1.80 13.83 14.46
C PHE A 43 2.07 15.33 14.54
N THR A 44 2.71 15.92 13.51
CA THR A 44 3.10 17.33 13.54
C THR A 44 1.88 18.22 13.50
N ALA A 45 0.94 17.93 12.60
CA ALA A 45 -0.31 18.69 12.50
C ALA A 45 -1.16 18.57 13.78
N CYS A 46 -1.31 17.35 14.33
CA CYS A 46 -2.05 17.13 15.58
C CYS A 46 -1.41 17.87 16.76
N HIS A 47 -0.10 17.73 16.93
CA HIS A 47 0.65 18.32 18.02
C HIS A 47 0.60 19.85 17.98
N GLN A 48 0.79 20.45 16.79
CA GLN A 48 0.73 21.91 16.61
C GLN A 48 -0.68 22.47 16.80
N SER A 49 -1.71 21.69 16.51
CA SER A 49 -3.11 22.10 16.70
C SER A 49 -3.63 21.89 18.13
N TYR A 50 -2.79 21.42 19.06
CA TYR A 50 -3.19 20.96 20.41
C TYR A 50 -4.32 19.92 20.39
N SER A 51 -4.50 19.23 19.26
CA SER A 51 -5.41 18.10 19.13
C SER A 51 -4.61 16.87 19.50
N GLU A 52 -4.61 16.51 20.79
CA GLU A 52 -3.93 15.31 21.30
C GLU A 52 -4.65 14.05 20.79
N MET A 53 -4.45 13.73 19.52
CA MET A 53 -4.98 12.51 18.92
C MET A 53 -4.07 11.35 19.30
N CYS A 54 -4.56 10.51 20.22
CA CYS A 54 -3.88 9.29 20.65
C CYS A 54 -3.39 8.42 19.46
N CYS A 55 -4.12 8.44 18.34
CA CYS A 55 -3.78 7.74 17.11
C CYS A 55 -2.43 8.18 16.52
N SER A 56 -2.21 9.49 16.34
CA SER A 56 -0.99 10.02 15.71
C SER A 56 0.24 9.85 16.60
N TYR A 57 0.09 10.02 17.92
CA TYR A 57 1.16 9.80 18.89
C TYR A 57 1.56 8.32 18.95
N THR A 58 0.59 7.41 18.99
CA THR A 58 0.88 5.97 19.01
C THR A 58 1.53 5.53 17.71
N LEU A 59 1.12 6.09 16.58
CA LEU A 59 1.74 5.83 15.28
C LEU A 59 3.20 6.29 15.25
N ALA A 60 3.47 7.53 15.66
CA ALA A 60 4.82 8.08 15.72
C ALA A 60 5.73 7.30 16.69
N LEU A 61 5.19 6.90 17.85
CA LEU A 61 5.90 6.07 18.81
C LEU A 61 6.21 4.68 18.22
N ALA A 62 5.22 4.04 17.57
CA ALA A 62 5.42 2.75 16.92
C ALA A 62 6.50 2.84 15.84
N HIS A 63 6.50 3.90 15.04
CA HIS A 63 7.54 4.15 14.05
C HIS A 63 8.92 4.29 14.68
N ALA A 64 9.05 5.09 15.75
CA ALA A 64 10.32 5.25 16.46
C ALA A 64 10.82 3.92 17.04
N VAL A 65 9.92 3.12 17.63
CA VAL A 65 10.25 1.81 18.19
C VAL A 65 10.69 0.83 17.10
N TRP A 66 9.93 0.71 16.02
CA TRP A 66 10.23 -0.20 14.93
C TRP A 66 11.48 0.20 14.13
N HIS A 67 11.75 1.49 14.00
CA HIS A 67 12.99 1.99 13.41
C HIS A 67 14.23 1.50 14.18
N HIS A 68 14.14 1.39 15.50
CA HIS A 68 15.23 0.90 16.37
C HIS A 68 15.12 -0.59 16.73
N SER A 69 14.11 -1.30 16.23
CA SER A 69 13.95 -2.74 16.46
C SER A 69 14.89 -3.52 15.55
N SER A 70 15.37 -4.68 15.99
CA SER A 70 16.06 -5.64 15.12
C SER A 70 15.07 -6.28 14.12
N ILE A 71 15.57 -6.83 13.01
CA ILE A 71 14.71 -7.59 12.09
C ILE A 71 14.09 -8.84 12.73
N GLY A 72 14.74 -9.39 13.75
CA GLY A 72 14.19 -10.47 14.57
C GLY A 72 12.89 -10.02 15.26
N GLN A 73 12.91 -8.86 15.92
CA GLN A 73 11.71 -8.27 16.54
C GLN A 73 10.64 -7.92 15.50
N LEU A 74 11.02 -7.28 14.39
CA LEU A 74 10.08 -6.91 13.33
C LEU A 74 9.45 -8.12 12.63
N SER A 75 10.09 -9.28 12.66
CA SER A 75 9.53 -10.50 12.04
C SER A 75 8.28 -11.04 12.73
N LEU A 76 7.88 -10.46 13.88
CA LEU A 76 6.59 -10.72 14.51
C LEU A 76 5.44 -9.94 13.88
N ILE A 77 5.74 -8.88 13.11
CA ILE A 77 4.71 -8.03 12.49
C ILE A 77 3.76 -8.83 11.58
N PRO A 78 4.22 -9.70 10.66
CA PRO A 78 3.30 -10.49 9.83
C PRO A 78 2.29 -11.29 10.65
N LYS A 79 2.76 -11.97 11.70
CA LYS A 79 1.90 -12.75 12.61
C LYS A 79 0.94 -11.85 13.40
N PHE A 80 1.42 -10.70 13.85
CA PHE A 80 0.56 -9.70 14.51
C PHE A 80 -0.53 -9.17 13.57
N LEU A 81 -0.20 -8.89 12.31
CA LEU A 81 -1.19 -8.48 11.32
C LEU A 81 -2.24 -9.56 11.12
N THR A 82 -1.82 -10.80 10.86
CA THR A 82 -2.74 -11.88 10.49
C THR A 82 -3.57 -12.42 11.65
N GLU A 83 -2.96 -12.64 12.81
CA GLU A 83 -3.63 -13.27 13.96
C GLU A 83 -4.36 -12.26 14.85
N VAL A 84 -3.96 -10.99 14.84
CA VAL A 84 -4.50 -9.98 15.77
C VAL A 84 -5.24 -8.86 15.06
N LEU A 85 -4.67 -8.27 14.00
CA LEU A 85 -5.28 -7.09 13.37
C LEU A 85 -6.37 -7.44 12.35
N ILE A 86 -6.16 -8.43 11.48
CA ILE A 86 -7.19 -8.84 10.48
C ILE A 86 -8.56 -9.07 11.14
N PRO A 87 -8.69 -9.80 12.27
CA PRO A 87 -9.99 -10.05 12.89
C PRO A 87 -10.75 -8.80 13.37
N ILE A 88 -10.03 -7.71 13.69
CA ILE A 88 -10.61 -6.51 14.32
C ILE A 88 -10.69 -5.30 13.37
N VAL A 89 -9.97 -5.33 12.25
CA VAL A 89 -10.02 -4.27 11.23
C VAL A 89 -11.29 -4.45 10.39
N LYS A 90 -12.23 -3.53 10.57
CA LYS A 90 -13.57 -3.55 9.97
C LYS A 90 -13.95 -2.23 9.31
N THR A 91 -13.26 -1.13 9.61
CA THR A 91 -13.54 0.19 9.01
C THR A 91 -12.40 0.66 8.10
N GLU A 92 -12.71 1.63 7.25
CA GLU A 92 -11.75 2.21 6.33
C GLU A 92 -10.59 2.93 7.05
N PHE A 93 -10.87 3.64 8.15
CA PHE A 93 -9.83 4.32 8.92
C PHE A 93 -8.89 3.36 9.65
N GLN A 94 -9.38 2.23 10.13
CA GLN A 94 -8.53 1.20 10.71
C GLN A 94 -7.54 0.64 9.66
N LEU A 95 -8.03 0.35 8.44
CA LEU A 95 -7.18 -0.11 7.34
C LEU A 95 -6.10 0.92 7.00
N LEU A 96 -6.50 2.18 6.84
CA LEU A 96 -5.56 3.28 6.56
C LEU A 96 -4.52 3.44 7.66
N TYR A 97 -4.92 3.29 8.94
CA TYR A 97 -3.99 3.33 10.07
C TYR A 97 -2.95 2.21 9.98
N VAL A 98 -3.36 0.98 9.65
CA VAL A 98 -2.44 -0.15 9.48
C VAL A 98 -1.46 0.10 8.32
N TYR A 99 -1.92 0.68 7.21
CA TYR A 99 -1.04 1.03 6.10
C TYR A 99 -0.01 2.09 6.50
N HIS A 100 -0.40 3.11 7.25
CA HIS A 100 0.53 4.12 7.77
C HIS A 100 1.51 3.53 8.79
N LEU A 101 1.05 2.55 9.58
CA LEU A 101 1.86 1.89 10.59
C LEU A 101 2.97 1.06 9.95
N VAL A 102 2.65 0.22 8.96
CA VAL A 102 3.58 -0.77 8.40
C VAL A 102 4.29 -0.30 7.13
N GLY A 103 3.64 0.53 6.32
CA GLY A 103 4.13 1.00 5.02
C GLY A 103 5.58 1.51 5.03
N PRO A 104 5.99 2.38 5.97
CA PRO A 104 7.36 2.90 6.03
C PRO A 104 8.45 1.84 6.21
N PHE A 105 8.11 0.64 6.69
CA PHE A 105 9.05 -0.43 6.99
C PHE A 105 9.15 -1.50 5.89
N LEU A 106 8.35 -1.40 4.82
CA LEU A 106 8.34 -2.38 3.73
C LEU A 106 9.70 -2.54 3.06
N GLN A 107 10.42 -1.43 2.83
CA GLN A 107 11.78 -1.46 2.27
C GLN A 107 12.73 -2.26 3.15
N ARG A 108 12.61 -2.11 4.47
CA ARG A 108 13.44 -2.82 5.43
C ARG A 108 13.16 -4.33 5.40
N PHE A 109 11.89 -4.72 5.33
CA PHE A 109 11.53 -6.13 5.16
C PHE A 109 11.99 -6.70 3.82
N GLN A 110 11.90 -5.94 2.73
CA GLN A 110 12.39 -6.37 1.42
C GLN A 110 13.90 -6.70 1.47
N GLN A 111 14.69 -5.83 2.12
CA GLN A 111 16.14 -5.96 2.22
C GLN A 111 16.60 -7.02 3.21
N GLU A 112 16.00 -7.07 4.40
CA GLU A 112 16.50 -7.89 5.51
C GLU A 112 15.74 -9.22 5.67
N ARG A 113 14.48 -9.31 5.22
CA ARG A 113 13.64 -10.51 5.42
C ARG A 113 12.46 -10.60 4.44
N THR A 114 12.75 -10.85 3.17
CA THR A 114 11.78 -10.79 2.06
C THR A 114 10.50 -11.60 2.29
N ARG A 115 10.58 -12.76 2.96
CA ARG A 115 9.40 -13.55 3.33
C ARG A 115 8.36 -12.75 4.12
N CYS A 116 8.79 -11.97 5.11
CA CYS A 116 7.88 -11.13 5.89
C CYS A 116 7.23 -10.04 5.03
N MET A 117 7.98 -9.46 4.07
CA MET A 117 7.42 -8.48 3.13
C MET A 117 6.28 -9.07 2.29
N LEU A 118 6.44 -10.32 1.81
CA LEU A 118 5.40 -11.00 1.04
C LEU A 118 4.16 -11.33 1.91
N GLU A 119 4.38 -11.82 3.13
CA GLU A 119 3.30 -12.11 4.09
C GLU A 119 2.51 -10.84 4.45
N ILE A 120 3.21 -9.72 4.69
CA ILE A 120 2.59 -8.40 4.92
C ILE A 120 1.80 -7.95 3.68
N GLY A 121 2.39 -8.13 2.49
CA GLY A 121 1.75 -7.77 1.23
C GLY A 121 0.40 -8.45 1.06
N VAL A 122 0.30 -9.76 1.35
CA VAL A 122 -0.97 -10.51 1.32
C VAL A 122 -1.93 -10.02 2.41
N ALA A 123 -1.44 -9.84 3.65
CA ALA A 123 -2.26 -9.40 4.77
C ALA A 123 -2.97 -8.06 4.52
N PHE A 124 -2.36 -7.13 3.76
CA PHE A 124 -3.02 -5.89 3.36
C PHE A 124 -4.27 -6.13 2.50
N TYR A 125 -4.22 -7.07 1.54
CA TYR A 125 -5.40 -7.40 0.74
C TYR A 125 -6.46 -8.14 1.55
N GLU A 126 -6.06 -9.01 2.47
CA GLU A 126 -7.00 -9.69 3.37
C GLU A 126 -7.76 -8.68 4.24
N MET A 127 -7.07 -7.70 4.84
CA MET A 127 -7.73 -6.62 5.57
C MET A 127 -8.63 -5.76 4.68
N LEU A 128 -8.22 -5.47 3.44
CA LEU A 128 -9.08 -4.76 2.49
C LEU A 128 -10.37 -5.55 2.22
N LEU A 129 -10.29 -6.87 2.07
CA LEU A 129 -11.47 -7.71 1.89
C LEU A 129 -12.40 -7.68 3.11
N GLU A 130 -11.84 -7.76 4.32
CA GLU A 130 -12.63 -7.64 5.55
C GLU A 130 -13.38 -6.32 5.64
N VAL A 131 -12.70 -5.20 5.36
CA VAL A 131 -13.29 -3.87 5.33
C VAL A 131 -14.33 -3.72 4.21
N ASP A 132 -14.04 -4.26 3.03
CA ASP A 132 -14.97 -4.26 1.90
C ASP A 132 -16.30 -4.95 2.22
N GLN A 133 -16.26 -6.04 2.99
CA GLN A 133 -17.45 -6.81 3.37
C GLN A 133 -18.22 -6.18 4.53
N CYS A 134 -17.55 -5.42 5.39
CA CYS A 134 -18.16 -4.83 6.58
C CYS A 134 -18.81 -3.45 6.33
N ASN A 135 -18.46 -2.77 5.24
CA ASN A 135 -18.93 -1.41 4.95
C ASN A 135 -19.85 -1.40 3.72
N MET A 136 -20.91 -0.58 3.73
CA MET A 136 -21.76 -0.41 2.54
C MET A 136 -21.07 0.47 1.48
N HIS A 137 -20.24 1.42 1.89
CA HIS A 137 -19.51 2.35 1.02
C HIS A 137 -18.06 2.51 1.50
N LEU A 138 -17.14 2.86 0.59
CA LEU A 138 -15.74 3.19 0.90
C LEU A 138 -15.42 4.53 0.26
N SER A 139 -14.94 5.48 1.05
CA SER A 139 -14.73 6.88 0.65
C SER A 139 -13.31 7.16 0.14
N TYR A 140 -12.35 6.32 0.50
CA TYR A 140 -10.92 6.50 0.24
C TYR A 140 -10.32 5.34 -0.58
N MET A 141 -11.14 4.78 -1.48
CA MET A 141 -10.74 3.70 -2.38
C MET A 141 -9.51 4.04 -3.22
N ASP A 142 -9.39 5.29 -3.69
CA ASP A 142 -8.28 5.69 -4.56
C ASP A 142 -6.93 5.69 -3.82
N PRO A 143 -6.77 6.37 -2.66
CA PRO A 143 -5.56 6.25 -1.84
C PRO A 143 -5.19 4.82 -1.44
N ILE A 144 -6.19 4.00 -1.11
CA ILE A 144 -6.01 2.58 -0.78
C ILE A 144 -5.40 1.84 -1.98
N CYS A 145 -5.98 2.01 -3.17
CA CYS A 145 -5.51 1.36 -4.39
C CYS A 145 -4.13 1.86 -4.81
N ASP A 146 -3.86 3.16 -4.72
CA ASP A 146 -2.57 3.75 -5.04
C ASP A 146 -1.45 3.18 -4.15
N PHE A 147 -1.72 3.06 -2.84
CA PHE A 147 -0.80 2.39 -1.92
C PHE A 147 -0.56 0.93 -2.32
N LEU A 148 -1.61 0.16 -2.63
CA LEU A 148 -1.46 -1.24 -3.04
C LEU A 148 -0.71 -1.42 -4.36
N TYR A 149 -0.86 -0.49 -5.31
CA TYR A 149 -0.04 -0.44 -6.52
C TYR A 149 1.42 -0.12 -6.20
N HIS A 150 1.67 0.84 -5.32
CA HIS A 150 3.03 1.10 -4.84
C HIS A 150 3.64 -0.15 -4.20
N VAL A 151 2.87 -0.85 -3.35
CA VAL A 151 3.30 -2.12 -2.73
C VAL A 151 3.67 -3.16 -3.80
N LYS A 152 2.81 -3.32 -4.81
CA LYS A 152 3.04 -4.24 -5.93
C LYS A 152 4.34 -3.92 -6.66
N TYR A 153 4.46 -2.70 -7.18
CA TYR A 153 5.53 -2.37 -8.12
C TYR A 153 6.89 -2.16 -7.46
N MET A 154 6.92 -1.72 -6.19
CA MET A 154 8.18 -1.46 -5.49
C MET A 154 8.70 -2.65 -4.68
N PHE A 155 7.80 -3.52 -4.18
CA PHE A 155 8.19 -4.56 -3.22
C PHE A 155 7.80 -5.97 -3.66
N THR A 156 6.51 -6.27 -3.82
CA THR A 156 6.08 -7.68 -4.00
C THR A 156 6.28 -8.21 -5.42
N GLY A 157 6.24 -7.33 -6.43
CA GLY A 157 6.19 -7.71 -7.83
C GLY A 157 5.01 -8.64 -8.12
N ASP A 158 5.31 -9.78 -8.73
CA ASP A 158 4.33 -10.84 -9.00
C ASP A 158 4.40 -12.00 -7.99
N SER A 159 5.23 -11.90 -6.95
CA SER A 159 5.51 -13.01 -6.00
C SER A 159 4.29 -13.50 -5.23
N VAL A 160 3.28 -12.64 -5.06
CA VAL A 160 2.02 -12.94 -4.33
C VAL A 160 0.79 -12.89 -5.25
N LYS A 161 1.00 -12.85 -6.57
CA LYS A 161 -0.05 -12.60 -7.56
C LYS A 161 -1.24 -13.55 -7.37
N ASP A 162 -1.00 -14.86 -7.36
CA ASP A 162 -2.07 -15.86 -7.34
C ASP A 162 -2.90 -15.80 -6.04
N GLN A 163 -2.29 -15.39 -4.92
CA GLN A 163 -2.99 -15.23 -3.65
C GLN A 163 -3.83 -13.95 -3.67
N VAL A 164 -3.23 -12.85 -4.10
CA VAL A 164 -3.89 -11.53 -4.19
C VAL A 164 -5.04 -11.55 -5.20
N GLU A 165 -4.90 -12.24 -6.33
CA GLU A 165 -5.94 -12.35 -7.35
C GLU A 165 -7.21 -13.02 -6.79
N LYS A 166 -7.05 -14.11 -6.02
CA LYS A 166 -8.18 -14.77 -5.33
C LYS A 166 -8.90 -13.83 -4.37
N ILE A 167 -8.17 -12.96 -3.67
CA ILE A 167 -8.75 -11.98 -2.77
C ILE A 167 -9.51 -10.91 -3.57
N ILE A 168 -8.89 -10.35 -4.62
CA ILE A 168 -9.50 -9.33 -5.48
C ILE A 168 -10.79 -9.84 -6.13
N CYS A 169 -10.87 -11.12 -6.50
CA CYS A 169 -12.08 -11.74 -7.04
C CYS A 169 -13.29 -11.66 -6.08
N ASN A 170 -13.08 -11.48 -4.78
CA ASN A 170 -14.15 -11.37 -3.78
C ASN A 170 -14.50 -9.91 -3.40
N LEU A 171 -13.76 -8.91 -3.91
CA LEU A 171 -14.03 -7.50 -3.64
C LEU A 171 -15.23 -6.96 -4.43
N ARG A 172 -15.80 -5.83 -4.00
CA ARG A 172 -16.83 -5.10 -4.75
C ARG A 172 -16.35 -4.67 -6.15
N PRO A 173 -17.26 -4.52 -7.13
CA PRO A 173 -16.90 -4.17 -8.51
C PRO A 173 -16.04 -2.89 -8.63
N ALA A 174 -16.31 -1.88 -7.80
CA ALA A 174 -15.58 -0.62 -7.81
C ALA A 174 -14.09 -0.78 -7.41
N LEU A 175 -13.76 -1.70 -6.49
CA LEU A 175 -12.38 -2.01 -6.12
C LEU A 175 -11.70 -2.87 -7.19
N LYS A 176 -12.39 -3.88 -7.71
CA LYS A 176 -11.90 -4.71 -8.83
C LYS A 176 -11.48 -3.88 -10.03
N LEU A 177 -12.29 -2.89 -10.40
CA LEU A 177 -12.01 -2.00 -11.52
C LEU A 177 -10.76 -1.14 -11.28
N ARG A 178 -10.53 -0.68 -10.04
CA ARG A 178 -9.36 0.12 -9.65
C ARG A 178 -8.10 -0.73 -9.59
N LEU A 179 -8.18 -1.94 -9.03
CA LEU A 179 -7.07 -2.89 -8.89
C LEU A 179 -6.85 -3.77 -10.14
N ARG A 180 -7.47 -3.41 -11.28
CA ARG A 180 -7.44 -4.22 -12.50
C ARG A 180 -6.05 -4.44 -13.10
N PHE A 181 -5.03 -3.69 -12.72
CA PHE A 181 -3.68 -3.91 -13.23
C PHE A 181 -2.80 -4.72 -12.27
N ILE A 182 -3.34 -5.11 -11.11
CA ILE A 182 -2.63 -5.98 -10.17
C ILE A 182 -2.55 -7.42 -10.69
N HIS A 183 -3.60 -7.87 -11.39
CA HIS A 183 -3.67 -9.21 -12.02
C HIS A 183 -3.01 -9.26 -13.41
N ILE A 184 -2.91 -8.13 -14.13
CA ILE A 184 -2.33 -8.07 -15.48
C ILE A 184 -0.81 -7.88 -15.37
N SER A 185 -0.08 -8.98 -15.17
CA SER A 185 1.40 -8.98 -15.12
C SER A 185 2.07 -8.95 -16.50
N LYS A 186 1.30 -8.95 -17.60
CA LYS A 186 1.85 -8.78 -18.94
C LYS A 186 1.00 -7.77 -19.70
N MET A 187 1.55 -6.59 -19.88
CA MET A 187 1.48 -5.98 -21.19
C MET A 187 2.12 -7.00 -22.13
N GLU A 188 1.29 -7.81 -22.77
CA GLU A 188 1.68 -8.42 -24.04
C GLU A 188 2.11 -7.22 -24.87
N ALA A 189 3.43 -7.00 -24.97
CA ALA A 189 3.97 -6.00 -25.86
C ALA A 189 3.32 -6.33 -27.20
N ALA A 190 2.40 -5.48 -27.63
CA ALA A 190 1.63 -5.69 -28.83
C ALA A 190 2.63 -6.10 -29.89
N SER A 191 2.59 -7.37 -30.29
CA SER A 191 3.37 -7.87 -31.40
C SER A 191 2.79 -7.13 -32.59
N VAL A 192 3.38 -5.96 -32.89
CA VAL A 192 3.15 -5.25 -34.13
C VAL A 192 3.42 -6.31 -35.19
N PRO A 193 2.44 -6.69 -36.03
CA PRO A 193 2.72 -7.60 -37.11
C PRO A 193 3.80 -6.92 -37.95
N GLN A 194 5.00 -7.51 -38.00
CA GLN A 194 5.99 -7.15 -39.00
C GLN A 194 5.35 -7.48 -40.36
N GLN A 195 4.67 -6.50 -40.95
CA GLN A 195 4.34 -6.52 -42.36
C GLN A 195 5.68 -6.52 -43.08
N SER A 196 5.97 -7.67 -43.69
CA SER A 196 7.02 -7.85 -44.67
C SER A 196 6.82 -6.86 -45.81
N ILE A 197 7.51 -5.73 -45.77
CA ILE A 197 7.64 -4.85 -46.94
C ILE A 197 8.71 -5.48 -47.83
N SER A 198 8.29 -6.43 -48.67
CA SER A 198 9.07 -6.93 -49.78
C SER A 198 8.77 -6.09 -51.02
N ASN A 199 9.81 -5.43 -51.53
CA ASN A 199 10.08 -5.03 -52.92
C ASN A 199 9.11 -4.09 -53.62
N ILE A 200 9.46 -2.79 -53.70
CA ILE A 200 9.43 -2.03 -54.97
C ILE A 200 10.63 -1.05 -55.01
N SER A 201 11.48 -1.19 -56.04
CA SER A 201 12.63 -0.35 -56.38
C SER A 201 12.23 1.04 -56.93
N PRO A 202 13.15 2.03 -56.98
CA PRO A 202 12.84 3.46 -57.07
C PRO A 202 12.74 4.00 -58.50
N ALA A 203 11.99 5.11 -58.68
CA ALA A 203 11.93 5.91 -59.89
C ALA A 203 11.98 7.43 -59.54
N PRO A 204 12.50 8.30 -60.42
CA PRO A 204 13.43 9.37 -60.04
C PRO A 204 12.82 10.76 -59.81
N GLN A 205 13.56 11.59 -59.05
CA GLN A 205 13.31 13.00 -58.77
C GLN A 205 13.22 13.88 -60.03
N PRO A 206 12.35 14.91 -60.05
CA PRO A 206 12.43 15.99 -61.02
C PRO A 206 13.34 17.14 -60.53
N SER A 207 14.27 17.51 -61.41
CA SER A 207 15.29 18.55 -61.29
C SER A 207 14.72 19.96 -61.15
N GLN A 208 15.32 20.76 -60.26
CA GLN A 208 15.15 22.21 -60.19
C GLN A 208 16.04 22.89 -61.25
N VAL A 209 15.49 23.89 -61.95
CA VAL A 209 16.19 24.75 -62.92
C VAL A 209 16.24 26.18 -62.33
N PRO A 210 17.35 26.93 -62.47
CA PRO A 210 17.66 28.09 -61.64
C PRO A 210 17.16 29.41 -62.23
N VAL A 211 16.94 30.41 -61.37
CA VAL A 211 16.70 31.80 -61.78
C VAL A 211 17.82 32.67 -61.22
N ASN A 212 18.71 33.13 -62.11
CA ASN A 212 19.60 34.26 -61.90
C ASN A 212 18.86 35.53 -62.35
N VAL A 213 18.89 36.58 -61.55
CA VAL A 213 18.60 37.95 -61.99
C VAL A 213 19.81 38.82 -61.64
N ALA A 214 20.12 39.69 -62.59
CA ALA A 214 21.18 40.69 -62.60
C ALA A 214 21.10 41.72 -61.47
#